data_AF-A0A135V0M4-F1
#
_entry.id   AF-A0A135V0M4-F1
#
_cell.length_a   1.000
_cell.length_b   1.000
_cell.length_c   1.000
_cell.angle_alpha   90.00
_cell.angle_beta   90.00
_cell.angle_gamma   90.00
#
_symmetry.space_group_name_H-M   'P 1'
#
loop_
_entity.id
_entity.type
_entity.pdbx_description
1 polymer ?
#
loop_
_entity_poly.entity_id
_entity_poly.type
_entity_poly.pdbx_seq_one_letter_code
_entity_poly.pdbx_strand_id
1 'polypeptide(L)'
;MGPSSSVNMKKLWLYAKKSIQICSTMSGTTVRCPMSLTSFPNNRLDLLKQALLLVQALETPRETMIKHLWAQPATGCAIASGVESGLFDFMARNPGPKTVAQLAAELDFDKDLLARSMRHLASTGYLRETGVDEYETNHFSKSLILPIIGSAYSYVVGGVWPTFCNFPTYLKKNGRKITPEGRRLWMDPDFYPVADRLVNGAETISPDTAFIVDIGGGIGHDLDEFCRKQPSAPGRHILQDLPHVLL
;
A
#
# COMPACT_ATOMS: atom_id res chain seq x y z
N MET A 1 14.87 -32.83 29.35
CA MET A 1 13.70 -32.34 30.10
C MET A 1 13.94 -30.88 30.45
N GLY A 2 13.41 -29.95 29.66
CA GLY A 2 13.45 -28.51 29.96
C GLY A 2 12.11 -28.08 30.59
N PRO A 3 12.08 -27.09 31.51
CA PRO A 3 10.89 -26.79 32.27
C PRO A 3 9.85 -26.06 31.40
N SER A 4 8.64 -26.63 31.38
CA SER A 4 7.41 -26.03 30.85
C SER A 4 7.12 -24.72 31.58
N SER A 5 7.26 -23.59 30.88
CA SER A 5 6.79 -22.29 31.34
C SER A 5 5.28 -22.19 31.20
N SER A 6 4.56 -22.61 32.24
CA SER A 6 3.11 -22.39 32.34
C SER A 6 2.83 -20.88 32.39
N VAL A 7 2.16 -20.37 31.37
CA VAL A 7 1.66 -18.99 31.32
C VAL A 7 0.66 -18.80 32.46
N ASN A 8 1.01 -17.93 33.41
CA ASN A 8 0.16 -17.66 34.57
C ASN A 8 -1.04 -16.79 34.14
N MET A 9 -2.16 -17.44 33.82
CA MET A 9 -3.42 -16.80 33.41
C MET A 9 -3.93 -15.76 34.40
N LYS A 10 -3.60 -15.86 35.70
CA LYS A 10 -3.98 -14.85 36.70
C LYS A 10 -3.28 -13.51 36.46
N LYS A 11 -2.05 -13.50 35.95
CA LYS A 11 -1.33 -12.27 35.56
C LYS A 11 -1.95 -11.62 34.32
N LEU A 12 -2.30 -12.40 33.31
CA LEU A 12 -2.99 -11.90 32.10
C LEU A 12 -4.36 -11.28 32.44
N TRP A 13 -5.11 -11.92 33.35
CA TRP A 13 -6.40 -11.41 33.78
C TRP A 13 -6.30 -10.14 34.63
N LEU A 14 -5.24 -10.00 35.43
CA LEU A 14 -4.95 -8.77 36.17
C LEU A 14 -4.56 -7.61 35.24
N TYR A 15 -3.80 -7.90 34.18
CA TYR A 15 -3.46 -6.91 33.13
C TYR A 15 -4.70 -6.46 32.38
N ALA A 16 -5.57 -7.39 31.94
CA ALA A 16 -6.82 -7.05 31.26
C ALA A 16 -7.75 -6.19 32.13
N LYS A 17 -7.88 -6.51 33.43
CA LYS A 17 -8.64 -5.68 34.38
C LYS A 17 -8.07 -4.27 34.54
N LYS A 18 -6.73 -4.14 34.59
CA LYS A 18 -6.05 -2.84 34.70
C LYS A 18 -6.24 -1.99 33.45
N SER A 19 -6.21 -2.61 32.26
CA SER A 19 -6.47 -1.94 30.98
C SER A 19 -7.92 -1.47 30.83
N ILE A 20 -8.91 -2.25 31.31
CA ILE A 20 -10.33 -1.87 31.30
C ILE A 20 -10.60 -0.69 32.25
N GLN A 21 -9.98 -0.68 33.44
CA GLN A 21 -10.11 0.41 34.40
C GLN A 21 -9.56 1.75 33.83
N ILE A 22 -8.45 1.69 33.08
CA ILE A 22 -7.84 2.86 32.42
C ILE A 22 -8.74 3.41 31.31
N CYS A 23 -9.39 2.53 30.52
CA CYS A 23 -10.38 2.97 29.51
C CYS A 23 -11.58 3.69 30.14
N SER A 24 -12.10 3.22 31.28
CA SER A 24 -13.22 3.88 31.98
C SER A 24 -12.86 5.24 32.62
N THR A 25 -11.59 5.51 32.88
CA THR A 25 -11.14 6.81 33.41
C THR A 25 -10.88 7.83 32.29
N MET A 26 -10.50 7.37 31.10
CA MET A 26 -10.37 8.24 29.92
C MET A 26 -11.72 8.69 29.33
N SER A 27 -12.81 7.96 29.56
CA SER A 27 -14.16 8.42 29.15
C SER A 27 -14.73 9.55 30.02
N GLY A 28 -14.18 9.77 31.23
CA GLY A 28 -14.64 10.81 32.16
C GLY A 28 -13.71 12.01 32.30
N THR A 29 -12.49 11.93 31.76
CA THR A 29 -11.51 13.03 31.83
C THR A 29 -11.49 13.73 30.49
N THR A 30 -12.19 14.87 30.40
CA THR A 30 -12.00 15.81 29.30
C THR A 30 -10.52 16.17 29.26
N VAL A 31 -9.78 15.63 28.29
CA VAL A 31 -8.42 16.10 27.99
C VAL A 31 -8.60 17.55 27.58
N ARG A 32 -8.38 18.47 28.52
CA ARG A 32 -8.24 19.89 28.19
C ARG A 32 -6.96 20.01 27.39
N CYS A 33 -7.11 20.02 26.07
CA CYS A 33 -6.06 20.44 25.16
C CYS A 33 -5.60 21.84 25.64
N PRO A 34 -4.32 22.04 26.00
CA PRO A 34 -3.85 23.33 26.51
C PRO A 34 -3.76 24.41 25.43
N MET A 35 -4.33 24.17 24.24
CA MET A 35 -4.25 25.08 23.10
C MET A 35 -5.64 25.27 22.50
N SER A 36 -6.05 26.53 22.44
CA SER A 36 -7.25 27.02 21.77
C SER A 36 -7.44 26.35 20.40
N LEU A 37 -8.53 25.60 20.24
CA LEU A 37 -8.90 24.93 18.99
C LEU A 37 -9.52 25.88 17.94
N THR A 38 -9.57 27.18 18.20
CA THR A 38 -10.28 28.15 17.34
C THR A 38 -9.43 28.78 16.25
N SER A 39 -8.12 28.48 16.16
CA SER A 39 -7.18 29.22 15.30
C SER A 39 -6.54 28.43 14.15
N PHE A 40 -7.08 27.29 13.70
CA PHE A 40 -6.42 26.50 12.65
C PHE A 40 -7.31 26.16 11.45
N PRO A 41 -7.34 27.04 10.42
CA PRO A 41 -7.97 26.70 9.15
C PRO A 41 -7.16 25.73 8.26
N ASN A 42 -6.03 25.15 8.69
CA ASN A 42 -5.18 24.29 7.84
C ASN A 42 -4.34 23.18 8.54
N ASN A 43 -4.61 22.79 9.80
CA ASN A 43 -3.73 21.86 10.54
C ASN A 43 -4.14 20.37 10.56
N ARG A 44 -5.01 19.89 9.67
CA ARG A 44 -5.41 18.45 9.67
C ARG A 44 -4.20 17.51 9.60
N LEU A 45 -3.24 17.81 8.71
CA LEU A 45 -2.03 17.00 8.54
C LEU A 45 -1.14 17.05 9.78
N ASP A 46 -1.01 18.20 10.42
CA ASP A 46 -0.19 18.34 11.62
C ASP A 46 -0.81 17.67 12.84
N LEU A 47 -2.13 17.75 13.00
CA LEU A 47 -2.87 16.97 13.99
C LEU A 47 -2.68 15.47 13.77
N LEU A 48 -2.76 15.00 12.52
CA LEU A 48 -2.52 13.59 12.19
C LEU A 48 -1.08 13.17 12.53
N LYS A 49 -0.08 14.01 12.22
CA LYS A 49 1.32 13.76 12.61
C LYS A 49 1.46 13.63 14.14
N GLN A 50 0.86 14.55 14.90
CA GLN A 50 0.93 14.49 16.38
C GLN A 50 0.21 13.25 16.95
N ALA A 51 -0.93 12.87 16.37
CA ALA A 51 -1.64 11.65 16.77
C ALA A 51 -0.80 10.38 16.47
N LEU A 52 -0.12 10.32 15.32
CA LEU A 52 0.77 9.22 14.99
C LEU A 52 1.96 9.13 15.95
N LEU A 53 2.57 10.26 16.32
CA LEU A 53 3.65 10.28 17.32
C LEU A 53 3.17 9.79 18.68
N LEU A 54 1.97 10.16 19.11
CA LEU A 54 1.37 9.65 20.34
C LEU A 54 1.16 8.14 20.29
N VAL A 55 0.61 7.61 19.19
CA VAL A 55 0.44 6.16 19.01
C VAL A 55 1.79 5.44 19.09
N GLN A 56 2.82 5.96 18.40
CA GLN A 56 4.17 5.39 18.44
C GLN A 56 4.78 5.39 19.85
N ALA A 57 4.48 6.40 20.66
CA ALA A 57 4.96 6.47 22.05
C ALA A 57 4.24 5.49 22.99
N LEU A 58 3.00 5.11 22.67
CA LEU A 58 2.17 4.21 23.48
C LEU A 58 2.31 2.74 23.08
N GLU A 59 2.54 2.45 21.80
CA GLU A 59 2.67 1.09 21.30
C GLU A 59 3.90 0.39 21.87
N THR A 60 3.71 -0.81 22.40
CA THR A 60 4.84 -1.65 22.81
C THR A 60 5.56 -2.22 21.58
N PRO A 61 6.85 -2.59 21.69
CA PRO A 61 7.58 -3.22 20.59
C PRO A 61 6.90 -4.49 20.05
N ARG A 62 6.22 -5.25 20.92
CA ARG A 62 5.46 -6.45 20.52
C ARG A 62 4.24 -6.09 19.69
N GLU A 63 3.46 -5.10 20.11
CA GLU A 63 2.27 -4.65 19.36
C GLU A 63 2.66 -4.10 17.99
N THR A 64 3.74 -3.31 17.92
CA THR A 64 4.31 -2.84 16.66
C THR A 64 4.70 -3.98 15.73
N MET A 65 5.38 -5.01 16.26
CA MET A 65 5.73 -6.20 15.48
C MET A 65 4.49 -6.95 14.95
N ILE A 66 3.49 -7.18 15.80
CA ILE A 66 2.23 -7.83 15.43
C ILE A 66 1.50 -7.05 14.34
N LYS A 67 1.49 -5.73 14.45
CA LYS A 67 0.90 -4.83 13.47
C LYS A 67 1.54 -5.01 12.09
N HIS A 68 2.88 -5.01 12.03
CA HIS A 68 3.61 -5.12 10.77
C HIS A 68 3.52 -6.52 10.14
N LEU A 69 3.59 -7.58 10.94
CA LEU A 69 3.72 -8.94 10.41
C LEU A 69 2.38 -9.65 10.21
N TRP A 70 1.35 -9.28 10.97
CA TRP A 70 0.06 -9.97 10.93
C TRP A 70 -1.08 -9.02 10.59
N ALA A 71 -1.27 -7.93 11.35
CA ALA A 71 -2.48 -7.12 11.18
C ALA A 71 -2.54 -6.45 9.81
N GLN A 72 -1.54 -5.62 9.47
CA GLN A 72 -1.55 -4.85 8.21
C GLN A 72 -1.51 -5.73 6.96
N PRO A 73 -0.65 -6.78 6.88
CA PRO A 73 -0.66 -7.68 5.73
C PRO A 73 -1.99 -8.40 5.54
N ALA A 74 -2.53 -8.99 6.61
CA ALA A 74 -3.81 -9.72 6.54
C ALA A 74 -4.97 -8.78 6.18
N THR A 75 -4.97 -7.55 6.69
CA THR A 75 -5.95 -6.52 6.31
C THR A 75 -5.85 -6.19 4.82
N GLY A 76 -4.65 -5.95 4.30
CA GLY A 76 -4.47 -5.61 2.88
C GLY A 76 -5.00 -6.73 1.96
N CYS A 77 -4.69 -7.98 2.28
CA CYS A 77 -5.22 -9.14 1.57
C CYS A 77 -6.75 -9.24 1.70
N ALA A 78 -7.31 -9.08 2.90
CA ALA A 78 -8.76 -9.14 3.11
C ALA A 78 -9.52 -8.03 2.36
N ILE A 79 -8.95 -6.81 2.28
CA ILE A 79 -9.51 -5.72 1.48
C ILE A 79 -9.45 -6.06 -0.01
N ALA A 80 -8.30 -6.53 -0.52
CA ALA A 80 -8.18 -6.91 -1.92
C ALA A 80 -9.19 -8.00 -2.30
N SER A 81 -9.32 -9.05 -1.49
CA SER A 81 -10.33 -10.11 -1.72
C SER A 81 -11.76 -9.58 -1.63
N GLY A 82 -12.04 -8.63 -0.72
CA GLY A 82 -13.34 -7.99 -0.63
C GLY A 82 -13.68 -7.10 -1.84
N VAL A 83 -12.68 -6.44 -2.43
CA VAL A 83 -12.85 -5.67 -3.67
C VAL A 83 -13.12 -6.61 -4.84
N GLU A 84 -12.31 -7.67 -5.00
CA GLU A 84 -12.42 -8.61 -6.13
C GLU A 84 -13.72 -9.40 -6.12
N SER A 85 -14.23 -9.73 -4.94
CA SER A 85 -15.52 -10.42 -4.79
C SER A 85 -16.74 -9.49 -4.88
N GLY A 86 -16.55 -8.18 -4.96
CA GLY A 86 -17.67 -7.21 -4.96
C GLY A 86 -18.36 -7.06 -3.59
N LEU A 87 -17.74 -7.50 -2.50
CA LEU A 87 -18.27 -7.37 -1.14
C LEU A 87 -18.61 -5.91 -0.79
N PHE A 88 -17.66 -5.01 -1.03
CA PHE A 88 -17.85 -3.59 -0.71
C PHE A 88 -18.90 -2.93 -1.60
N ASP A 89 -18.97 -3.30 -2.88
CA ASP A 89 -20.03 -2.86 -3.80
C ASP A 89 -21.42 -3.30 -3.32
N PHE A 90 -21.57 -4.56 -2.92
CA PHE A 90 -22.84 -5.08 -2.43
C PHE A 90 -23.30 -4.35 -1.16
N MET A 91 -22.40 -4.15 -0.20
CA MET A 91 -22.70 -3.42 1.04
C MET A 91 -22.99 -1.94 0.79
N ALA A 92 -22.36 -1.30 -0.20
CA ALA A 92 -22.63 0.08 -0.57
C ALA A 92 -24.00 0.25 -1.23
N ARG A 93 -24.40 -0.69 -2.09
CA ARG A 93 -25.73 -0.72 -2.74
C ARG A 93 -26.87 -1.03 -1.76
N ASN A 94 -26.55 -1.73 -0.67
CA ASN A 94 -27.50 -2.12 0.36
C ASN A 94 -27.10 -1.56 1.73
N PRO A 95 -27.31 -0.25 1.99
CA PRO A 95 -26.87 0.38 3.24
C PRO A 95 -27.43 -0.28 4.51
N GLY A 96 -26.68 -0.16 5.59
CA GLY A 96 -27.02 -0.67 6.92
C GLY A 96 -26.30 -1.97 7.28
N PRO A 97 -26.51 -2.46 8.52
CA PRO A 97 -25.89 -3.68 9.01
C PRO A 97 -26.23 -4.90 8.14
N LYS A 98 -25.24 -5.77 7.91
CA LYS A 98 -25.38 -7.04 7.21
C LYS A 98 -24.79 -8.16 8.04
N THR A 99 -25.53 -9.25 8.14
CA THR A 99 -25.01 -10.46 8.78
C THR A 99 -24.07 -11.19 7.83
N VAL A 100 -23.07 -11.89 8.38
CA VAL A 100 -22.16 -12.73 7.58
C VAL A 100 -22.94 -13.79 6.81
N ALA A 101 -24.01 -14.34 7.37
CA ALA A 101 -24.84 -15.34 6.68
C ALA A 101 -25.50 -14.79 5.41
N GLN A 102 -26.00 -13.55 5.44
CA GLN A 102 -26.57 -12.88 4.27
C GLN A 102 -25.50 -12.60 3.21
N LEU A 103 -24.35 -12.06 3.63
CA LEU A 103 -23.26 -11.75 2.72
C LEU A 103 -22.67 -13.01 2.07
N ALA A 104 -22.52 -14.09 2.84
CA ALA A 104 -22.01 -15.36 2.36
C ALA A 104 -22.93 -15.98 1.30
N ALA A 105 -24.24 -15.93 1.51
CA ALA A 105 -25.23 -16.47 0.57
C ALA A 105 -25.28 -15.68 -0.75
N GLU A 106 -25.15 -14.35 -0.69
CA GLU A 106 -25.22 -13.49 -1.88
C GLU A 106 -23.93 -13.54 -2.72
N LEU A 107 -22.78 -13.55 -2.06
CA LEU A 107 -21.46 -13.40 -2.69
C LEU A 107 -20.74 -14.75 -2.91
N ASP A 108 -21.45 -15.87 -2.70
CA ASP A 108 -20.93 -17.24 -2.80
C ASP A 108 -19.64 -17.47 -1.98
N PHE A 109 -19.61 -16.94 -0.76
CA PHE A 109 -18.50 -17.16 0.18
C PHE A 109 -18.77 -18.32 1.12
N ASP A 110 -17.71 -19.05 1.47
CA ASP A 110 -17.73 -19.87 2.67
C ASP A 110 -17.99 -18.99 3.91
N LYS A 111 -19.00 -19.35 4.69
CA LYS A 111 -19.47 -18.56 5.81
C LYS A 111 -18.39 -18.35 6.87
N ASP A 112 -17.63 -19.40 7.20
CA ASP A 112 -16.61 -19.32 8.25
C ASP A 112 -15.40 -18.52 7.80
N LEU A 113 -15.02 -18.66 6.53
CA LEU A 113 -14.00 -17.82 5.91
C LEU A 113 -14.40 -16.35 5.95
N LEU A 114 -15.61 -16.01 5.50
CA LEU A 114 -16.08 -14.63 5.49
C LEU A 114 -16.18 -14.08 6.92
N ALA A 115 -16.70 -14.85 7.88
CA ALA A 115 -16.79 -14.44 9.28
C ALA A 115 -15.42 -14.04 9.84
N ARG A 116 -14.37 -14.82 9.53
CA ARG A 116 -13.00 -14.53 9.98
C ARG A 116 -12.45 -13.26 9.32
N SER A 117 -12.65 -13.09 8.02
CA SER A 117 -12.22 -11.88 7.30
C SER A 117 -12.93 -10.63 7.82
N MET A 118 -14.24 -10.69 8.02
CA MET A 118 -15.05 -9.57 8.51
C MET A 118 -14.66 -9.16 9.94
N ARG A 119 -14.43 -10.13 10.85
CA ARG A 119 -13.89 -9.85 12.20
C ARG A 119 -12.53 -9.16 12.16
N HIS A 120 -11.65 -9.58 11.25
CA HIS A 120 -10.34 -8.95 11.08
C HIS A 120 -10.46 -7.52 10.54
N LEU A 121 -11.31 -7.30 9.53
CA LEU A 121 -11.57 -5.97 8.99
C LEU A 121 -12.22 -5.04 10.02
N ALA A 122 -13.10 -5.56 10.87
CA ALA A 122 -13.72 -4.80 11.95
C ALA A 122 -12.71 -4.45 13.05
N SER A 123 -11.90 -5.41 13.50
CA SER A 123 -10.89 -5.19 14.56
C SER A 123 -9.78 -4.24 14.14
N THR A 124 -9.50 -4.16 12.84
CA THR A 124 -8.52 -3.23 12.25
C THR A 124 -9.13 -1.90 11.81
N GLY A 125 -10.43 -1.68 12.06
CA GLY A 125 -11.09 -0.39 11.92
C GLY A 125 -11.58 -0.07 10.52
N TYR A 126 -11.69 -1.06 9.63
CA TYR A 126 -12.21 -0.87 8.26
C TYR A 126 -13.71 -1.17 8.18
N LEU A 127 -14.23 -2.04 9.03
CA LEU A 127 -15.67 -2.26 9.20
C LEU A 127 -16.11 -1.89 10.61
N ARG A 128 -17.41 -1.63 10.78
CA ARG A 128 -18.03 -1.44 12.09
C ARG A 128 -18.82 -2.69 12.45
N GLU A 129 -18.47 -3.34 13.53
CA GLU A 129 -19.25 -4.46 14.09
C GLU A 129 -20.45 -3.91 14.86
N THR A 130 -21.66 -4.33 14.47
CA THR A 130 -22.93 -3.89 15.09
C THR A 130 -23.60 -4.98 15.92
N GLY A 131 -23.19 -6.23 15.71
CA GLY A 131 -23.68 -7.41 16.41
C GLY A 131 -22.78 -8.62 16.15
N VAL A 132 -23.15 -9.77 16.73
CA VAL A 132 -22.41 -11.02 16.50
C VAL A 132 -22.51 -11.39 15.02
N ASP A 133 -21.36 -11.45 14.35
CA ASP A 133 -21.27 -11.69 12.91
C ASP A 133 -22.15 -10.72 12.08
N GLU A 134 -22.24 -9.46 12.51
CA GLU A 134 -22.98 -8.40 11.83
C GLU A 134 -22.14 -7.13 11.69
N TYR A 135 -22.05 -6.61 10.47
CA TYR A 135 -21.12 -5.56 10.10
C TYR A 135 -21.74 -4.49 9.20
N GLU A 136 -21.25 -3.26 9.32
CA GLU A 136 -21.57 -2.14 8.44
C GLU A 136 -20.29 -1.46 7.92
N THR A 137 -20.33 -0.94 6.70
CA THR A 137 -19.25 -0.12 6.14
C THR A 137 -19.07 1.20 6.88
N ASN A 138 -17.82 1.63 7.09
CA ASN A 138 -17.50 2.98 7.57
C ASN A 138 -17.14 3.93 6.41
N HIS A 139 -16.71 5.15 6.72
CA HIS A 139 -16.33 6.15 5.71
C HIS A 139 -15.26 5.65 4.74
N PHE A 140 -14.25 4.95 5.24
CA PHE A 140 -13.18 4.40 4.40
C PHE A 140 -13.69 3.22 3.55
N SER A 141 -14.40 2.25 4.13
CA SER A 141 -14.86 1.09 3.36
C SER A 141 -15.85 1.46 2.26
N LYS A 142 -16.65 2.53 2.45
CA LYS A 142 -17.47 3.09 1.36
C LYS A 142 -16.62 3.65 0.22
N SER A 143 -15.41 4.12 0.47
CA SER A 143 -14.50 4.64 -0.55
C SER A 143 -13.89 3.54 -1.43
N LEU A 144 -13.91 2.28 -0.99
CA LEU A 144 -13.35 1.15 -1.74
C LEU A 144 -14.10 0.84 -3.04
N ILE A 145 -15.33 1.34 -3.21
CA ILE A 145 -16.08 1.23 -4.47
C ILE A 145 -15.55 2.18 -5.56
N LEU A 146 -14.76 3.20 -5.18
CA LEU A 146 -14.18 4.14 -6.14
C LEU A 146 -13.03 3.43 -6.87
N PRO A 147 -13.04 3.34 -8.22
CA PRO A 147 -12.03 2.59 -8.96
C PRO A 147 -10.59 3.00 -8.66
N ILE A 148 -10.35 4.30 -8.41
CA ILE A 148 -9.03 4.84 -8.07
C ILE A 148 -8.51 4.34 -6.70
N ILE A 149 -9.41 3.97 -5.78
CA ILE A 149 -9.05 3.45 -4.45
C ILE A 149 -9.10 1.92 -4.44
N GLY A 150 -10.23 1.33 -4.83
CA GLY A 150 -10.44 -0.12 -4.79
C GLY A 150 -9.46 -0.89 -5.67
N SER A 151 -9.34 -0.52 -6.94
CA SER A 151 -8.48 -1.23 -7.90
C SER A 151 -7.00 -1.18 -7.53
N ALA A 152 -6.59 -0.18 -6.74
CA ALA A 152 -5.22 -0.09 -6.24
C ALA A 152 -4.88 -1.28 -5.33
N TYR A 153 -5.84 -1.81 -4.56
CA TYR A 153 -5.61 -2.99 -3.72
C TYR A 153 -5.35 -4.24 -4.56
N SER A 154 -6.18 -4.54 -5.56
CA SER A 154 -5.92 -5.70 -6.45
C SER A 154 -4.56 -5.61 -7.15
N TYR A 155 -4.21 -4.41 -7.66
CA TYR A 155 -2.93 -4.21 -8.34
C TYR A 155 -1.73 -4.34 -7.38
N VAL A 156 -1.77 -3.65 -6.24
CA VAL A 156 -0.64 -3.63 -5.31
C VAL A 156 -0.48 -5.00 -4.64
N VAL A 157 -1.57 -5.62 -4.20
CA VAL A 157 -1.51 -6.91 -3.50
C VAL A 157 -1.07 -8.02 -4.45
N GLY A 158 -1.65 -8.10 -5.66
CA GLY A 158 -1.33 -9.14 -6.63
C GLY A 158 0.03 -8.96 -7.32
N GLY A 159 0.39 -7.73 -7.69
CA GLY A 159 1.57 -7.46 -8.52
C GLY A 159 2.78 -6.94 -7.75
N VAL A 160 2.59 -5.94 -6.89
CA VAL A 160 3.70 -5.19 -6.29
C VAL A 160 4.18 -5.83 -4.99
N TRP A 161 3.28 -6.33 -4.14
CA TRP A 161 3.65 -6.85 -2.82
C TRP A 161 4.70 -7.97 -2.84
N PRO A 162 4.67 -8.92 -3.80
CA PRO A 162 5.72 -9.92 -3.93
C PRO A 162 7.13 -9.31 -4.05
N THR A 163 7.27 -8.13 -4.66
CA THR A 163 8.55 -7.43 -4.77
C THR A 163 9.07 -6.97 -3.41
N PHE A 164 8.21 -6.45 -2.53
CA PHE A 164 8.58 -6.07 -1.17
C PHE A 164 9.02 -7.29 -0.36
N CYS A 165 8.27 -8.39 -0.46
CA CYS A 165 8.57 -9.62 0.27
C CYS A 165 9.90 -10.25 -0.18
N ASN A 166 10.25 -10.12 -1.46
CA ASN A 166 11.50 -10.67 -2.02
C ASN A 166 12.70 -9.71 -1.93
N PHE A 167 12.49 -8.47 -1.50
CA PHE A 167 13.55 -7.45 -1.43
C PHE A 167 14.75 -7.87 -0.55
N PRO A 168 14.59 -8.47 0.64
CA PRO A 168 15.73 -8.94 1.43
C PRO A 168 16.56 -10.00 0.69
N THR A 169 15.91 -10.92 -0.03
CA THR A 169 16.56 -11.94 -0.85
C THR A 169 17.33 -11.32 -2.00
N TYR A 170 16.73 -10.34 -2.67
CA TYR A 170 17.37 -9.57 -3.73
C TYR A 170 18.62 -8.83 -3.24
N LEU A 171 18.53 -8.13 -2.10
CA LEU A 171 19.67 -7.43 -1.49
C LEU A 171 20.82 -8.40 -1.17
N LYS A 172 20.51 -9.58 -0.63
CA LYS A 172 21.52 -10.60 -0.34
C LYS A 172 22.21 -11.09 -1.62
N LYS A 173 21.43 -11.35 -2.68
CA LYS A 173 21.94 -11.82 -3.98
C LYS A 173 22.90 -10.81 -4.62
N ASN A 174 22.59 -9.52 -4.55
CA ASN A 174 23.36 -8.46 -5.21
C ASN A 174 24.43 -7.82 -4.32
N GLY A 175 24.81 -8.48 -3.20
CA GLY A 175 25.81 -7.94 -2.28
C GLY A 175 25.42 -6.59 -1.66
N ARG A 176 24.12 -6.30 -1.56
CA ARG A 176 23.54 -5.02 -1.09
C ARG A 176 23.96 -3.80 -1.92
N LYS A 177 24.27 -4.01 -3.20
CA LYS A 177 24.62 -2.96 -4.16
C LYS A 177 23.53 -2.80 -5.20
N ILE A 178 23.49 -1.62 -5.81
CA ILE A 178 22.71 -1.39 -7.03
C ILE A 178 23.50 -2.08 -8.15
N THR A 179 22.99 -3.19 -8.67
CA THR A 179 23.58 -3.89 -9.81
C THR A 179 22.91 -3.43 -11.10
N PRO A 180 23.67 -3.02 -12.14
CA PRO A 180 23.11 -2.69 -13.46
C PRO A 180 22.43 -3.91 -14.11
N GLU A 181 22.91 -5.11 -13.80
CA GLU A 181 22.49 -6.41 -14.35
C GLU A 181 21.00 -6.72 -14.20
N GLY A 182 20.30 -6.05 -13.27
CA GLY A 182 18.87 -6.25 -13.04
C GLY A 182 17.95 -5.40 -13.94
N ARG A 183 18.46 -4.31 -14.52
CA ARG A 183 17.70 -3.48 -15.48
C ARG A 183 18.17 -3.80 -16.88
N ARG A 184 17.52 -4.79 -17.51
CA ARG A 184 17.58 -4.87 -18.97
C ARG A 184 17.08 -3.56 -19.52
N LEU A 185 17.94 -2.89 -20.26
CA LEU A 185 17.55 -1.69 -20.99
C LEU A 185 16.89 -2.15 -22.27
N TRP A 186 15.92 -1.39 -22.74
CA TRP A 186 15.26 -1.73 -24.00
C TRP A 186 16.28 -1.78 -25.16
N MET A 187 17.39 -1.03 -25.06
CA MET A 187 18.45 -0.97 -26.07
C MET A 187 19.50 -2.09 -25.96
N ASP A 188 19.34 -3.04 -25.04
CA ASP A 188 20.28 -4.15 -24.95
C ASP A 188 20.15 -5.07 -26.18
N PRO A 189 21.26 -5.57 -26.76
CA PRO A 189 21.22 -6.37 -27.99
C PRO A 189 20.34 -7.63 -27.91
N ASP A 190 20.17 -8.18 -26.71
CA ASP A 190 19.30 -9.34 -26.43
C ASP A 190 17.82 -8.97 -26.23
N PHE A 191 17.47 -7.67 -26.17
CA PHE A 191 16.10 -7.18 -26.02
C PHE A 191 15.59 -6.47 -27.28
N TYR A 192 16.23 -5.38 -27.72
CA TYR A 192 15.90 -4.69 -28.97
C TYR A 192 17.19 -4.24 -29.70
N PRO A 193 17.49 -4.78 -30.89
CA PRO A 193 18.72 -4.48 -31.61
C PRO A 193 18.63 -3.10 -32.29
N VAL A 194 18.86 -2.05 -31.50
CA VAL A 194 18.75 -0.64 -31.92
C VAL A 194 19.66 -0.32 -33.10
N ALA A 195 20.91 -0.79 -33.06
CA ALA A 195 21.87 -0.53 -34.14
C ALA A 195 21.33 -1.05 -35.48
N ASP A 196 20.85 -2.30 -35.52
CA ASP A 196 20.40 -2.94 -36.75
C ASP A 196 19.04 -2.43 -37.23
N ARG A 197 18.13 -2.10 -36.30
CA ARG A 197 16.74 -1.75 -36.63
C ARG A 197 16.48 -0.26 -36.79
N LEU A 198 17.25 0.58 -36.09
CA LEU A 198 16.99 2.03 -36.04
C LEU A 198 18.14 2.84 -36.59
N VAL A 199 19.39 2.51 -36.25
CA VAL A 199 20.55 3.34 -36.64
C VAL A 199 21.02 3.01 -38.06
N ASN A 200 21.17 1.73 -38.38
CA ASN A 200 21.64 1.26 -39.68
C ASN A 200 20.57 1.52 -40.74
N GLY A 201 20.87 2.41 -41.70
CA GLY A 201 19.93 2.78 -42.76
C GLY A 201 18.96 3.90 -42.39
N ALA A 202 19.15 4.55 -41.24
CA ALA A 202 18.43 5.77 -40.91
C ALA A 202 18.70 6.85 -41.98
N GLU A 203 17.63 7.43 -42.53
CA GLU A 203 17.75 8.51 -43.49
C GLU A 203 18.32 9.76 -42.82
N THR A 204 19.52 10.17 -43.22
CA THR A 204 20.17 11.39 -42.73
C THR A 204 19.69 12.62 -43.50
N ILE A 205 18.38 12.85 -43.51
CA ILE A 205 17.74 13.90 -44.32
C ILE A 205 18.21 15.30 -43.89
N SER A 206 18.31 15.52 -42.58
CA SER A 206 18.82 16.77 -41.98
C SER A 206 19.29 16.50 -40.55
N PRO A 207 20.35 17.19 -40.06
CA PRO A 207 20.71 17.16 -38.65
C PRO A 207 19.59 17.67 -37.72
N ASP A 208 18.62 18.44 -38.24
CA ASP A 208 17.49 18.96 -37.48
C ASP A 208 16.29 18.00 -37.39
N THR A 209 16.32 16.88 -38.14
CA THR A 209 15.27 15.87 -38.06
C THR A 209 15.34 15.15 -36.72
N ALA A 210 14.20 15.02 -36.04
CA ALA A 210 14.13 14.25 -34.80
C ALA A 210 14.35 12.77 -35.09
N PHE A 211 15.27 12.14 -34.36
CA PHE A 211 15.58 10.72 -34.50
C PHE A 211 14.98 9.90 -33.36
N ILE A 212 15.10 10.39 -32.12
CA ILE A 212 14.44 9.80 -30.96
C ILE A 212 13.80 10.89 -30.12
N VAL A 213 12.60 10.59 -29.62
CA VAL A 213 11.85 11.46 -28.72
C VAL A 213 11.48 10.66 -27.47
N ASP A 214 12.06 11.01 -26.34
CA ASP A 214 11.82 10.40 -25.04
C ASP A 214 10.67 11.14 -24.34
N ILE A 215 9.45 10.60 -24.48
CA ILE A 215 8.20 11.19 -23.98
C ILE A 215 7.95 10.72 -22.54
N GLY A 216 7.92 11.65 -21.60
CA GLY A 216 7.87 11.34 -20.17
C GLY A 216 9.20 10.81 -19.63
N GLY A 217 10.32 11.24 -20.24
CA GLY A 217 11.66 10.74 -19.95
C GLY A 217 12.24 11.21 -18.61
N GLY A 218 11.51 12.02 -17.84
CA GLY A 218 11.93 12.54 -16.56
C GLY A 218 13.20 13.38 -16.68
N ILE A 219 14.24 12.95 -15.98
CA ILE A 219 15.57 13.58 -16.03
C ILE A 219 16.44 13.09 -17.21
N GLY A 220 15.88 12.28 -18.12
CA GLY A 220 16.52 11.89 -19.38
C GLY A 220 17.49 10.71 -19.29
N HIS A 221 17.34 9.83 -18.29
CA HIS A 221 18.24 8.69 -18.10
C HIS A 221 18.29 7.73 -19.30
N ASP A 222 17.15 7.45 -19.93
CA ASP A 222 17.09 6.54 -21.07
C ASP A 222 17.70 7.18 -22.32
N LEU A 223 17.48 8.48 -22.52
CA LEU A 223 18.08 9.24 -23.62
C LEU A 223 19.60 9.39 -23.48
N ASP A 224 20.10 9.63 -22.27
CA ASP A 224 21.55 9.70 -21.98
C ASP A 224 22.22 8.36 -22.27
N GLU A 225 21.64 7.27 -21.78
CA GLU A 225 22.15 5.92 -22.01
C GLU A 225 22.06 5.51 -23.49
N PHE A 226 21.04 5.98 -24.21
CA PHE A 226 20.94 5.85 -25.66
C PHE A 226 22.11 6.52 -26.37
N CYS A 227 22.38 7.78 -26.06
CA CYS A 227 23.49 8.52 -26.65
C CYS A 227 24.84 7.84 -26.39
N ARG A 228 25.01 7.29 -25.17
CA ARG A 228 26.23 6.57 -24.78
C ARG A 228 26.42 5.27 -25.56
N LYS A 229 25.33 4.52 -25.81
CA LYS A 229 25.36 3.23 -26.53
C LYS A 229 25.36 3.39 -28.05
N GLN A 230 24.75 4.45 -28.57
CA GLN A 230 24.57 4.70 -30.00
C GLN A 230 25.13 6.08 -30.39
N PRO A 231 26.45 6.31 -30.22
CA PRO A 231 27.05 7.61 -30.49
C PRO A 231 26.98 8.02 -31.97
N SER A 232 26.74 7.08 -32.88
CA SER A 232 26.59 7.31 -34.31
C SER A 232 25.13 7.51 -34.76
N ALA A 233 24.17 7.53 -33.82
CA ALA A 233 22.78 7.81 -34.15
C ALA A 233 22.65 9.21 -34.79
N PRO A 234 21.96 9.35 -35.93
CA PRO A 234 21.81 10.64 -36.61
C PRO A 234 20.71 11.50 -35.99
N GLY A 235 20.60 12.75 -36.41
CA GLY A 235 19.49 13.64 -36.07
C GLY A 235 19.45 14.10 -34.60
N ARG A 236 18.31 14.66 -34.18
CA ARG A 236 18.11 15.19 -32.83
C ARG A 236 17.56 14.14 -31.88
N HIS A 237 18.09 14.14 -30.66
CA HIS A 237 17.60 13.38 -29.52
C HIS A 237 16.85 14.34 -28.60
N ILE A 238 15.53 14.14 -28.45
CA ILE A 238 14.64 15.09 -27.80
C ILE A 238 14.10 14.47 -26.50
N LEU A 239 14.28 15.16 -25.38
CA LEU A 239 13.62 14.85 -24.11
C LEU A 239 12.35 15.68 -23.98
N GLN A 240 11.22 15.05 -23.67
CA GLN A 240 9.95 15.73 -23.42
C GLN A 240 9.38 15.30 -22.07
N ASP A 241 9.07 16.26 -21.22
CA ASP A 241 8.37 16.05 -19.95
C ASP A 241 7.57 17.31 -19.55
N LEU A 242 6.84 17.24 -18.43
CA LEU A 242 6.14 18.38 -17.86
C LEU A 242 7.13 19.48 -17.46
N PRO A 243 6.75 20.77 -17.56
CA PRO A 243 7.67 21.89 -17.29
C PRO A 243 8.36 21.86 -15.93
N HIS A 244 7.74 21.29 -14.89
CA HIS A 244 8.32 21.22 -13.55
C HIS A 244 9.35 20.08 -13.36
N VAL A 245 9.44 19.16 -14.33
CA VAL A 245 10.40 18.04 -14.33
C VAL A 245 11.68 18.41 -15.07
N LEU A 246 11.58 19.29 -16.08
CA LEU A 246 12.70 19.76 -16.91
C LEU A 246 13.50 20.93 -16.29
N LEU A 247 13.28 21.23 -15.00
CA LEU A 247 13.87 22.38 -14.28
C LEU A 247 15.32 22.14 -13.83
#